data_AF-A0A6B3TPQ4-F1
#
_entry.id   AF-A0A6B3TPQ4-F1
#
_cell.length_a   1.000
_cell.length_b   1.000
_cell.length_c   1.000
_cell.angle_alpha   90.00
_cell.angle_beta   90.00
_cell.angle_gamma   90.00
#
_symmetry.space_group_name_H-M   'P 1'
#
loop_
_entity.id
_entity.type
_entity.pdbx_description
1 polymer ?
#
loop_
_entity_poly.entity_id
_entity_poly.type
_entity_poly.pdbx_seq_one_letter_code
_entity_poly.pdbx_strand_id
1 'polypeptide(L)'
;MSWTGIALFIQLFFGIIIGLYFWNLLRNQRTQKVSIDRESRKEMEQLRKMRSISLTEPLSEKVRPTSFQDIVGQEDGIKALKAALCGPNPQHVIIYGPPGVGKTAAARLVLEEAKKNPKSPFKRDSVFIELDATTARFDERGIADPLIGSVHDPIYQGAGAMGQAGIPQPKQGAVTNAHGGVLFIDEIGELHPIQMNKLLKVLEDRKVYLESAYYHEENTQIPTHIHDIFKNGLPADFRLIGATTRTPNEIPPAIRSRCMEVFFRDLTQEEIVTVAKKAAAKVNLKISDTGVHTLSTYARNGRETVNMVQIAAGLAITEERDYIKDEDIEWVIHSSQMTPRMERRINDTAQVGLVNGLAVYGPNSGALLEIEVTVIPAKEKGTINITGIVEEESIGSQEKSIRRKSMARGSIENVITVLRSMGVPANDYDIHVNFPGGVPIDGPSAGIAMATGIYSAIYKIPINNTVAMTGEISIHGNVKPIGGVYPKVKAAKKAGAKTVIIPKENMQSILKEIEGIRIVPVTHLREVFEIALVKESKRNHAIPASIELSKKETI
;
A
#
# COMPACT_ATOMS: atom_id res chain seq x y z
N MET A 1 31.82 90.41 -16.65
CA MET A 1 31.87 89.18 -15.84
C MET A 1 32.91 88.26 -16.43
N SER A 2 33.86 87.76 -15.65
CA SER A 2 34.85 86.81 -16.16
C SER A 2 34.14 85.51 -16.56
N TRP A 3 34.54 84.92 -17.68
CA TRP A 3 34.03 83.63 -18.17
C TRP A 3 34.11 82.52 -17.11
N THR A 4 35.10 82.60 -16.22
CA THR A 4 35.27 81.72 -15.06
C THR A 4 34.13 81.86 -14.03
N GLY A 5 33.59 83.05 -13.80
CA GLY A 5 32.47 83.24 -12.87
C GLY A 5 31.16 82.64 -13.39
N ILE A 6 30.93 82.71 -14.70
CA ILE A 6 29.75 82.10 -15.35
C ILE A 6 29.84 80.57 -15.31
N ALA A 7 31.02 80.01 -15.58
CA ALA A 7 31.25 78.56 -15.50
C ALA A 7 31.04 78.03 -14.08
N LEU A 8 31.54 78.72 -13.04
CA LEU A 8 31.33 78.37 -11.63
C LEU A 8 29.85 78.40 -11.24
N PHE A 9 29.09 79.39 -11.72
CA PHE A 9 27.66 79.49 -11.44
C PHE A 9 26.86 78.35 -12.09
N ILE A 10 27.19 78.00 -13.34
CA ILE A 10 26.58 76.86 -14.04
C ILE A 10 26.90 75.54 -13.30
N GLN A 11 28.15 75.37 -12.86
CA GLN A 11 28.58 74.16 -12.15
C GLN A 11 27.90 74.03 -10.78
N LEU A 12 27.72 75.13 -10.06
CA LEU A 12 26.95 75.18 -8.81
C LEU A 12 25.47 74.86 -9.05
N PHE A 13 24.86 75.42 -10.11
CA PHE A 13 23.47 75.17 -10.47
C PHE A 13 23.21 73.69 -10.81
N PHE A 14 24.06 73.07 -11.63
CA PHE A 14 23.95 71.64 -11.91
C PHE A 14 24.27 70.78 -10.68
N GLY A 15 25.22 71.18 -9.83
CA GLY A 15 25.50 70.51 -8.57
C GLY A 15 24.29 70.49 -7.62
N ILE A 16 23.55 71.60 -7.55
CA ILE A 16 22.30 71.70 -6.76
C ILE A 16 21.20 70.83 -7.38
N ILE A 17 21.03 70.82 -8.70
CA ILE A 17 20.04 69.96 -9.38
C ILE A 17 20.35 68.48 -9.17
N ILE A 18 21.61 68.07 -9.35
CA ILE A 18 22.05 66.69 -9.11
C ILE A 18 21.87 66.33 -7.63
N GLY A 19 22.22 67.24 -6.71
CA GLY A 19 22.01 67.05 -5.28
C GLY A 19 20.53 66.87 -4.91
N LEU A 20 19.64 67.69 -5.47
CA LEU A 20 18.18 67.57 -5.29
C LEU A 20 17.62 66.29 -5.91
N TYR A 21 18.12 65.87 -7.07
CA TYR A 21 17.74 64.62 -7.72
C TYR A 21 18.12 63.41 -6.86
N PHE A 22 19.38 63.33 -6.41
CA PHE A 22 19.83 62.27 -5.50
C PHE A 22 19.11 62.31 -4.16
N TRP A 23 18.82 63.49 -3.61
CA TRP A 23 18.04 63.64 -2.38
C TRP A 23 16.61 63.11 -2.54
N ASN A 24 15.95 63.41 -3.68
CA ASN A 24 14.62 62.91 -3.97
C ASN A 24 14.61 61.38 -4.18
N LEU A 25 15.63 60.84 -4.85
CA LEU A 25 15.79 59.40 -5.07
C LEU A 25 16.02 58.65 -3.75
N LEU A 26 16.88 59.17 -2.87
CA LEU A 26 17.10 58.63 -1.52
C LEU A 26 15.84 58.74 -0.64
N ARG A 27 15.09 59.84 -0.74
CA ARG A 27 13.83 60.03 -0.01
C ARG A 27 12.76 59.04 -0.50
N ASN A 28 12.63 58.82 -1.80
CA ASN A 28 11.69 57.84 -2.36
C ASN A 28 12.06 56.41 -1.96
N GLN A 29 13.34 56.03 -2.00
CA GLN A 29 13.79 54.72 -1.50
C GLN A 29 13.51 54.51 0.00
N ARG A 30 13.77 55.53 0.83
CA ARG A 30 13.44 55.46 2.27
C ARG A 30 11.93 55.35 2.51
N THR A 31 11.12 56.09 1.76
CA THR A 31 9.66 56.09 1.91
C THR A 31 9.05 54.74 1.49
N GLN A 32 9.52 54.15 0.38
CA GLN A 32 9.15 52.78 -0.02
C GLN A 32 9.58 51.72 1.01
N LYS A 33 10.80 51.81 1.56
CA LYS A 33 11.27 50.85 2.57
C LYS A 33 10.44 50.90 3.85
N VAL A 34 10.04 52.10 4.28
CA VAL A 34 9.18 52.29 5.47
C VAL A 34 7.75 51.82 5.23
N SER A 35 7.19 52.01 4.02
CA SER A 35 5.86 51.47 3.69
C SER A 35 5.86 49.94 3.63
N ILE A 36 6.88 49.32 3.03
CA ILE A 36 7.04 47.87 2.96
C ILE A 36 7.26 47.28 4.36
N ASP A 37 8.06 47.90 5.24
CA ASP A 37 8.25 47.42 6.61
C ASP A 37 6.97 47.54 7.45
N ARG A 38 6.19 48.61 7.26
CA ARG A 38 4.89 48.78 7.93
C ARG A 38 3.85 47.76 7.45
N GLU A 39 3.80 47.50 6.15
CA GLU A 39 2.93 46.49 5.55
C GLU A 39 3.35 45.07 5.98
N SER A 40 4.65 44.75 5.93
CA SER A 40 5.19 43.48 6.42
C SER A 40 4.94 43.26 7.91
N ARG A 41 5.05 44.30 8.75
CA ARG A 41 4.67 44.20 10.18
C ARG A 41 3.19 43.92 10.36
N LYS A 42 2.33 44.57 9.57
CA LYS A 42 0.87 44.34 9.60
C LYS A 42 0.52 42.93 9.14
N GLU A 43 1.14 42.43 8.07
CA GLU A 43 1.01 41.05 7.62
C GLU A 43 1.56 40.06 8.64
N MET A 44 2.70 40.34 9.27
CA MET A 44 3.27 39.52 10.33
C MET A 44 2.38 39.47 11.57
N GLU A 45 1.73 40.57 11.93
CA GLU A 45 0.74 40.62 13.01
C GLU A 45 -0.52 39.83 12.64
N GLN A 46 -1.00 39.95 11.40
CA GLN A 46 -2.09 39.11 10.88
C GLN A 46 -1.71 37.63 10.88
N LEU A 47 -0.50 37.26 10.46
CA LEU A 47 0.01 35.90 10.49
C LEU A 47 0.14 35.38 11.92
N ARG A 48 0.60 36.22 12.86
CA ARG A 48 0.61 35.86 14.29
C ARG A 48 -0.80 35.62 14.81
N LYS A 49 -1.75 36.48 14.44
CA LYS A 49 -3.17 36.32 14.79
C LYS A 49 -3.77 35.05 14.17
N MET A 50 -3.42 34.71 12.93
CA MET A 50 -3.83 33.46 12.29
C MET A 50 -3.19 32.24 12.98
N ARG A 51 -1.90 32.31 13.30
CA ARG A 51 -1.17 31.23 14.01
C ARG A 51 -1.64 31.04 15.46
N SER A 52 -2.21 32.06 16.10
CA SER A 52 -2.80 31.93 17.43
C SER A 52 -4.18 31.24 17.43
N ILE A 53 -4.80 31.08 16.25
CA ILE A 53 -6.05 30.34 16.12
C ILE A 53 -5.68 28.90 15.75
N SER A 54 -5.99 27.95 16.64
CA SER A 54 -5.79 26.52 16.39
C SER A 54 -7.08 25.77 16.68
N LEU A 55 -7.49 24.88 15.77
CA LEU A 55 -8.53 23.90 16.05
C LEU A 55 -7.97 22.79 16.96
N THR A 56 -8.87 22.06 17.61
CA THR A 56 -8.49 20.87 18.37
C THR A 56 -7.92 19.81 17.44
N GLU A 57 -6.83 19.18 17.88
CA GLU A 57 -6.22 18.07 17.16
C GLU A 57 -7.21 16.90 16.98
N PRO A 58 -7.38 16.36 15.75
CA PRO A 58 -8.26 15.24 15.47
C PRO A 58 -7.76 13.96 16.16
N LEU A 59 -8.68 13.03 16.42
CA LEU A 59 -8.34 11.75 17.06
C LEU A 59 -7.38 10.92 16.22
N SER A 60 -7.45 11.02 14.88
CA SER A 60 -6.53 10.35 13.96
C SER A 60 -5.06 10.73 14.18
N GLU A 61 -4.77 11.95 14.61
CA GLU A 61 -3.41 12.40 14.97
C GLU A 61 -3.05 11.95 16.39
N LYS A 62 -3.97 12.10 17.36
CA LYS A 62 -3.76 11.66 18.75
C LYS A 62 -3.51 10.15 18.86
N VAL A 63 -4.15 9.32 18.04
CA VAL A 63 -4.04 7.84 18.06
C VAL A 63 -2.85 7.35 17.21
N ARG A 64 -2.12 8.24 16.53
CA ARG A 64 -0.93 7.87 15.77
C ARG A 64 0.04 7.08 16.66
N PRO A 65 0.55 5.90 16.20
CA PRO A 65 1.45 5.08 16.98
C PRO A 65 2.71 5.83 17.44
N THR A 66 3.02 5.75 18.73
CA THR A 66 4.21 6.37 19.35
C THR A 66 5.22 5.34 19.85
N SER A 67 4.82 4.08 19.94
CA SER A 67 5.65 2.95 20.31
C SER A 67 5.35 1.74 19.42
N PHE A 68 6.25 0.76 19.37
CA PHE A 68 6.01 -0.47 18.61
C PHE A 68 4.79 -1.25 19.10
N GLN A 69 4.42 -1.12 20.38
CA GLN A 69 3.23 -1.76 20.95
C GLN A 69 1.92 -1.12 20.46
N ASP A 70 1.99 0.10 19.94
CA ASP A 70 0.85 0.80 19.34
C ASP A 70 0.54 0.28 17.93
N ILE A 71 1.53 -0.29 17.23
CA ILE A 71 1.33 -0.90 15.92
C ILE A 71 0.78 -2.30 16.11
N VAL A 72 -0.40 -2.54 15.56
CA VAL A 72 -1.12 -3.80 15.71
C VAL A 72 -0.93 -4.65 14.46
N GLY A 73 -0.52 -5.92 14.61
CA GLY A 73 -0.58 -6.93 13.56
C GLY A 73 0.47 -6.84 12.43
N GLN A 74 1.52 -6.04 12.61
CA GLN A 74 2.56 -5.83 11.59
C GLN A 74 3.94 -6.31 12.05
N GLU A 75 3.98 -7.38 12.85
CA GLU A 75 5.20 -7.88 13.50
C GLU A 75 6.27 -8.29 12.47
N ASP A 76 5.86 -9.04 11.43
CA ASP A 76 6.75 -9.49 10.35
C ASP A 76 7.32 -8.28 9.57
N GLY A 77 6.46 -7.30 9.24
CA GLY A 77 6.85 -6.07 8.54
C GLY A 77 7.80 -5.20 9.36
N ILE A 78 7.53 -5.01 10.65
CA ILE A 78 8.40 -4.29 11.58
C ILE A 78 9.74 -5.02 11.73
N LYS A 79 9.74 -6.35 11.86
CA LYS A 79 10.97 -7.14 11.95
C LYS A 79 11.83 -6.98 10.71
N ALA A 80 11.23 -7.02 9.51
CA ALA A 80 11.93 -6.79 8.25
C ALA A 80 12.50 -5.37 8.16
N LEU A 81 11.72 -4.34 8.53
CA LEU A 81 12.21 -2.95 8.58
C LEU A 81 13.39 -2.77 9.53
N LYS A 82 13.31 -3.36 10.74
CA LYS A 82 14.41 -3.32 11.70
C LYS A 82 15.67 -4.00 11.16
N ALA A 83 15.52 -5.15 10.52
CA ALA A 83 16.65 -5.85 9.89
C ALA A 83 17.27 -4.99 8.77
N ALA A 84 16.45 -4.28 8.00
CA ALA A 84 16.90 -3.43 6.90
C ALA A 84 17.62 -2.15 7.35
N LEU A 85 17.18 -1.53 8.45
CA LEU A 85 17.61 -0.16 8.83
C LEU A 85 18.48 -0.10 10.08
N CYS A 86 18.31 -1.00 11.04
CA CYS A 86 19.05 -0.94 12.31
C CYS A 86 20.45 -1.56 12.21
N GLY A 87 20.81 -2.19 11.09
CA GLY A 87 22.14 -2.76 10.85
C GLY A 87 23.22 -1.73 10.53
N PRO A 88 24.50 -2.16 10.44
CA PRO A 88 25.62 -1.26 10.07
C PRO A 88 25.56 -0.77 8.63
N ASN A 89 24.88 -1.51 7.77
CA ASN A 89 24.69 -1.17 6.37
C ASN A 89 23.18 -1.07 6.10
N PRO A 90 22.53 0.03 6.49
CA PRO A 90 21.10 0.18 6.27
C PRO A 90 20.79 0.18 4.78
N GLN A 91 19.69 -0.43 4.39
CA GLN A 91 19.25 -0.57 3.00
C GLN A 91 18.12 0.42 2.68
N HIS A 92 17.95 0.72 1.39
CA HIS A 92 16.73 1.35 0.90
C HIS A 92 15.57 0.35 0.98
N VAL A 93 14.37 0.83 1.27
CA VAL A 93 13.20 -0.03 1.48
C VAL A 93 12.00 0.46 0.68
N ILE A 94 11.21 -0.47 0.15
CA ILE A 94 9.84 -0.21 -0.31
C ILE A 94 8.88 -1.01 0.58
N ILE A 95 7.95 -0.31 1.21
CA ILE A 95 6.87 -0.86 2.03
C ILE A 95 5.61 -0.97 1.18
N TYR A 96 5.23 -2.19 0.87
CA TYR A 96 3.96 -2.53 0.22
C TYR A 96 2.90 -2.78 1.28
N GLY A 97 1.68 -2.31 1.05
CA GLY A 97 0.54 -2.75 1.83
C GLY A 97 -0.67 -1.81 1.74
N PRO A 98 -1.82 -2.24 2.28
CA PRO A 98 -3.06 -1.48 2.24
C PRO A 98 -2.94 -0.08 2.87
N PRO A 99 -3.85 0.85 2.56
CA PRO A 99 -3.87 2.15 3.22
C PRO A 99 -4.26 2.00 4.70
N GLY A 100 -3.74 2.89 5.55
CA GLY A 100 -4.17 2.97 6.95
C GLY A 100 -3.69 1.85 7.89
N VAL A 101 -2.72 1.02 7.48
CA VAL A 101 -2.14 -0.07 8.30
C VAL A 101 -0.93 0.35 9.14
N GLY A 102 -0.50 1.61 9.05
CA GLY A 102 0.59 2.16 9.88
C GLY A 102 1.99 2.17 9.25
N LYS A 103 2.12 2.13 7.91
CA LYS A 103 3.40 2.16 7.18
C LYS A 103 4.33 3.31 7.62
N THR A 104 3.82 4.55 7.58
CA THR A 104 4.56 5.77 7.96
C THR A 104 4.96 5.76 9.44
N ALA A 105 4.05 5.34 10.32
CA ALA A 105 4.32 5.28 11.76
C ALA A 105 5.40 4.23 12.07
N ALA A 106 5.34 3.06 11.42
CA ALA A 106 6.36 2.02 11.56
C ALA A 106 7.74 2.51 11.09
N ALA A 107 7.82 3.15 9.92
CA ALA A 107 9.06 3.69 9.39
C ALA A 107 9.71 4.70 10.35
N ARG A 108 8.90 5.62 10.91
CA ARG A 108 9.35 6.62 11.88
C ARG A 108 9.90 5.97 13.17
N LEU A 109 9.16 5.01 13.73
CA LEU A 109 9.60 4.30 14.94
C LEU A 109 10.85 3.45 14.72
N VAL A 110 10.99 2.84 13.53
CA VAL A 110 12.20 2.08 13.19
C VAL A 110 13.43 2.98 13.07
N LEU A 111 13.31 4.19 12.51
CA LEU A 111 14.41 5.14 12.54
C LEU A 111 14.80 5.50 13.98
N GLU A 112 13.83 5.82 14.84
CA GLU A 112 14.12 6.14 16.25
C GLU A 112 14.79 4.98 16.99
N GLU A 113 14.47 3.74 16.63
CA GLU A 113 15.17 2.56 17.15
C GLU A 113 16.57 2.41 16.56
N ALA A 114 16.74 2.68 15.27
CA ALA A 114 18.04 2.60 14.60
C ALA A 114 19.04 3.61 15.19
N LYS A 115 18.59 4.83 15.51
CA LYS A 115 19.39 5.87 16.20
C LYS A 115 19.94 5.45 17.56
N LYS A 116 19.28 4.50 18.23
CA LYS A 116 19.75 3.95 19.52
C LYS A 116 20.82 2.88 19.34
N ASN A 117 20.92 2.26 18.16
CA ASN A 117 21.88 1.21 17.91
C ASN A 117 23.25 1.80 17.53
N PRO A 118 24.31 1.61 18.34
CA PRO A 118 25.65 2.15 18.04
C PRO A 118 26.26 1.63 16.74
N LYS A 119 25.76 0.48 16.23
CA LYS A 119 26.23 -0.08 14.95
C LYS A 119 25.57 0.60 13.75
N SER A 120 24.43 1.25 13.92
CA SER A 120 23.74 1.95 12.84
C SER A 120 24.45 3.26 12.50
N PRO A 121 24.51 3.69 11.23
CA PRO A 121 25.08 4.98 10.86
C PRO A 121 24.16 6.17 11.20
N PHE A 122 22.91 5.93 11.62
CA PHE A 122 22.00 7.01 11.99
C PHE A 122 22.39 7.61 13.33
N LYS A 123 22.60 8.93 13.34
CA LYS A 123 22.93 9.72 14.52
C LYS A 123 21.65 10.17 15.24
N ARG A 124 21.79 10.68 16.45
CA ARG A 124 20.65 11.20 17.23
C ARG A 124 19.89 12.32 16.51
N ASP A 125 20.61 13.15 15.76
CA ASP A 125 20.10 14.25 14.94
C ASP A 125 19.69 13.83 13.52
N SER A 126 19.80 12.54 13.16
CA SER A 126 19.32 12.05 11.86
C SER A 126 17.85 12.41 11.65
N VAL A 127 17.57 13.02 10.51
CA VAL A 127 16.25 13.56 10.19
C VAL A 127 15.34 12.51 9.55
N PHE A 128 14.02 12.72 9.68
CA PHE A 128 12.99 11.97 8.96
C PHE A 128 12.22 12.95 8.09
N ILE A 129 12.55 13.02 6.81
CA ILE A 129 11.88 13.89 5.84
C ILE A 129 10.77 13.10 5.16
N GLU A 130 9.56 13.64 5.19
CA GLU A 130 8.36 13.02 4.62
C GLU A 130 7.92 13.81 3.39
N LEU A 131 7.69 13.10 2.28
CA LEU A 131 7.19 13.63 1.03
C LEU A 131 6.01 12.76 0.57
N ASP A 132 4.91 13.38 0.14
CA ASP A 132 3.80 12.67 -0.49
C ASP A 132 3.93 12.79 -2.02
N ALA A 133 4.12 11.65 -2.70
CA ALA A 133 4.29 11.61 -4.14
C ALA A 133 3.06 12.13 -4.91
N THR A 134 1.86 12.02 -4.34
CA THR A 134 0.62 12.48 -5.00
C THR A 134 0.54 14.00 -5.10
N THR A 135 1.20 14.71 -4.17
CA THR A 135 1.21 16.18 -4.11
C THR A 135 2.54 16.78 -4.56
N ALA A 136 3.57 15.95 -4.77
CA ALA A 136 4.85 16.36 -5.29
C ALA A 136 4.69 16.85 -6.74
N ARG A 137 4.54 18.17 -6.90
CA ARG A 137 4.48 18.79 -8.23
C ARG A 137 5.72 18.43 -9.02
N PHE A 138 5.51 17.88 -10.21
CA PHE A 138 6.55 17.77 -11.21
C PHE A 138 6.46 18.98 -12.13
N ASP A 139 7.56 19.74 -12.21
CA ASP A 139 7.71 20.84 -13.15
C ASP A 139 8.79 20.48 -14.17
N GLU A 140 8.38 20.30 -15.43
CA GLU A 140 9.28 20.03 -16.56
C GLU A 140 10.32 21.13 -16.75
N ARG A 141 9.99 22.37 -16.39
CA ARG A 141 10.89 23.52 -16.51
C ARG A 141 11.89 23.61 -15.35
N GLY A 142 11.76 22.75 -14.33
CA GLY A 142 12.65 22.69 -13.19
C GLY A 142 12.64 23.94 -12.30
N ILE A 143 11.57 24.75 -12.35
CA ILE A 143 11.46 25.99 -11.57
C ILE A 143 11.30 25.64 -10.09
N ALA A 144 10.50 24.62 -9.80
CA ALA A 144 10.34 24.07 -8.45
C ALA A 144 10.16 22.55 -8.50
N ASP A 145 11.20 21.81 -8.07
CA ASP A 145 11.12 20.37 -7.83
C ASP A 145 11.28 20.13 -6.32
N PRO A 146 10.21 19.80 -5.59
CA PRO A 146 10.27 19.61 -4.14
C PRO A 146 11.07 18.37 -3.73
N LEU A 147 11.22 17.38 -4.64
CA LEU A 147 11.97 16.17 -4.35
C LEU A 147 13.47 16.42 -4.54
N ILE A 148 13.86 16.88 -5.72
CA ILE A 148 15.28 17.00 -6.12
C ILE A 148 15.89 18.34 -5.69
N GLY A 149 15.10 19.41 -5.71
CA GLY A 149 15.59 20.78 -5.62
C GLY A 149 15.60 21.45 -7.00
N SER A 150 15.73 22.77 -7.00
CA SER A 150 15.72 23.59 -8.22
C SER A 150 16.77 24.69 -8.17
N VAL A 151 17.00 25.36 -9.31
CA VAL A 151 17.78 26.59 -9.35
C VAL A 151 16.88 27.73 -9.76
N HIS A 152 16.84 28.77 -8.94
CA HIS A 152 16.16 30.01 -9.29
C HIS A 152 17.13 30.88 -10.07
N ASP A 153 16.95 30.92 -11.38
CA ASP A 153 17.76 31.74 -12.26
C ASP A 153 17.48 33.25 -12.09
N PRO A 154 18.45 34.12 -12.42
CA PRO A 154 18.35 35.56 -12.17
C PRO A 154 17.21 36.28 -12.90
N ILE A 155 16.69 35.68 -13.98
CA ILE A 155 15.60 36.24 -14.79
C ILE A 155 14.22 36.15 -14.13
N TYR A 156 14.07 35.37 -13.05
CA TYR A 156 12.79 35.23 -12.36
C TYR A 156 12.51 36.45 -11.47
N GLN A 157 11.34 37.07 -11.67
CA GLN A 157 10.85 38.13 -10.79
C GLN A 157 10.76 37.59 -9.35
N GLY A 158 11.54 38.18 -8.44
CA GLY A 158 11.60 37.76 -7.03
C GLY A 158 12.93 37.16 -6.57
N ALA A 159 13.95 37.04 -7.43
CA ALA A 159 15.29 36.55 -7.06
C ALA A 159 16.10 37.48 -6.10
N GLY A 160 15.50 38.57 -5.62
CA GLY A 160 16.10 39.46 -4.63
C GLY A 160 17.42 40.11 -5.09
N ALA A 161 18.27 40.50 -4.14
CA ALA A 161 19.54 41.17 -4.42
C ALA A 161 20.50 40.32 -5.28
N MET A 162 20.47 38.98 -5.14
CA MET A 162 21.31 38.07 -5.91
C MET A 162 20.82 37.89 -7.35
N GLY A 163 19.51 37.97 -7.60
CA GLY A 163 18.96 38.00 -8.96
C GLY A 163 19.37 39.25 -9.73
N GLN A 164 19.40 40.41 -9.07
CA GLN A 164 19.93 41.64 -9.67
C GLN A 164 21.41 41.55 -10.03
N ALA A 165 22.17 40.70 -9.32
CA ALA A 165 23.58 40.43 -9.57
C ALA A 165 23.83 39.33 -10.62
N GLY A 166 22.78 38.76 -11.24
CA GLY A 166 22.95 37.71 -12.25
C GLY A 166 23.40 36.36 -11.69
N ILE A 167 23.25 36.13 -10.37
CA ILE A 167 23.75 34.93 -9.70
C ILE A 167 22.61 33.89 -9.55
N PRO A 168 22.78 32.67 -10.09
CA PRO A 168 21.78 31.61 -9.93
C PRO A 168 21.70 31.14 -8.47
N GLN A 169 20.49 30.87 -7.97
CA GLN A 169 20.26 30.46 -6.59
C GLN A 169 19.84 28.99 -6.49
N PRO A 170 20.74 28.08 -6.09
CA PRO A 170 20.36 26.69 -5.83
C PRO A 170 19.43 26.59 -4.61
N LYS A 171 18.40 25.76 -4.73
CA LYS A 171 17.42 25.43 -3.68
C LYS A 171 17.45 23.94 -3.41
N GLN A 172 17.46 23.58 -2.13
CA GLN A 172 17.51 22.20 -1.68
C GLN A 172 16.13 21.53 -1.85
N GLY A 173 16.14 20.27 -2.30
CA GLY A 173 14.97 19.41 -2.30
C GLY A 173 14.90 18.51 -1.06
N ALA A 174 13.85 17.70 -0.99
CA ALA A 174 13.64 16.71 0.06
C ALA A 174 14.82 15.73 0.19
N VAL A 175 15.46 15.35 -0.92
CA VAL A 175 16.62 14.43 -0.92
C VAL A 175 17.83 15.03 -0.18
N THR A 176 18.12 16.32 -0.37
CA THR A 176 19.21 17.02 0.32
C THR A 176 18.84 17.24 1.78
N ASN A 177 17.59 17.62 2.04
CA ASN A 177 17.08 17.79 3.41
C ASN A 177 17.13 16.49 4.21
N ALA A 178 17.10 15.32 3.56
CA ALA A 178 17.15 14.01 4.19
C ALA A 178 18.58 13.50 4.45
N HIS A 179 19.62 14.24 4.04
CA HIS A 179 21.01 13.80 4.17
C HIS A 179 21.36 13.40 5.62
N GLY A 180 22.01 12.24 5.77
CA GLY A 180 22.35 11.65 7.06
C GLY A 180 21.16 11.00 7.79
N GLY A 181 19.98 10.94 7.16
CA GLY A 181 18.75 10.42 7.75
C GLY A 181 17.93 9.59 6.76
N VAL A 182 16.61 9.71 6.87
CA VAL A 182 15.64 8.97 6.06
C VAL A 182 14.82 9.92 5.22
N LEU A 183 14.67 9.57 3.94
CA LEU A 183 13.65 10.14 3.05
C LEU A 183 12.50 9.14 2.97
N PHE A 184 11.35 9.50 3.52
CA PHE A 184 10.12 8.74 3.40
C PHE A 184 9.26 9.32 2.27
N ILE A 185 8.91 8.50 1.29
CA ILE A 185 8.02 8.88 0.19
C ILE A 185 6.73 8.08 0.30
N ASP A 186 5.62 8.72 0.68
CA ASP A 186 4.31 8.09 0.63
C ASP A 186 3.80 8.01 -0.82
N GLU A 187 3.07 6.93 -1.11
CA GLU A 187 2.61 6.56 -2.45
C GLU A 187 3.69 6.69 -3.55
N ILE A 188 4.91 6.18 -3.30
CA ILE A 188 6.07 6.28 -4.23
C ILE A 188 5.76 5.82 -5.67
N GLY A 189 4.77 4.93 -5.86
CA GLY A 189 4.32 4.50 -7.17
C GLY A 189 3.66 5.59 -8.03
N GLU A 190 3.23 6.69 -7.41
CA GLU A 190 2.61 7.85 -8.07
C GLU A 190 3.64 8.89 -8.54
N LEU A 191 4.94 8.72 -8.22
CA LEU A 191 5.97 9.63 -8.70
C LEU A 191 6.05 9.64 -10.24
N HIS A 192 6.24 10.83 -10.80
CA HIS A 192 6.46 10.97 -12.22
C HIS A 192 7.73 10.19 -12.66
N PRO A 193 7.74 9.50 -13.82
CA PRO A 193 8.88 8.67 -14.24
C PRO A 193 10.22 9.42 -14.28
N ILE A 194 10.20 10.70 -14.64
CA ILE A 194 11.42 11.55 -14.66
C ILE A 194 11.93 11.79 -13.23
N GLN A 195 11.06 12.05 -12.25
CA GLN A 195 11.46 12.20 -10.85
C GLN A 195 12.01 10.90 -10.28
N MET A 196 11.41 9.76 -10.63
CA MET A 196 11.92 8.44 -10.26
C MET A 196 13.34 8.21 -10.80
N ASN A 197 13.59 8.56 -12.07
CA ASN A 197 14.91 8.42 -12.68
C ASN A 197 15.95 9.35 -12.03
N LYS A 198 15.58 10.61 -11.72
CA LYS A 198 16.45 11.52 -10.97
C LYS A 198 16.74 10.98 -9.57
N LEU A 199 15.74 10.45 -8.87
CA LEU A 199 15.89 9.83 -7.56
C LEU A 199 16.87 8.65 -7.62
N LEU A 200 16.74 7.77 -8.62
CA LEU A 200 17.67 6.65 -8.82
C LEU A 200 19.12 7.10 -8.93
N LYS A 201 19.39 8.16 -9.71
CA LYS A 201 20.73 8.74 -9.83
C LYS A 201 21.23 9.29 -8.49
N VAL A 202 20.37 9.94 -7.70
CA VAL A 202 20.73 10.45 -6.37
C VAL A 202 21.03 9.30 -5.39
N LEU A 203 20.32 8.17 -5.46
CA LEU A 203 20.62 6.99 -4.64
C LEU A 203 22.00 6.39 -4.93
N GLU A 204 22.46 6.51 -6.18
CA GLU A 204 23.79 6.05 -6.62
C GLU A 204 24.89 7.04 -6.24
N ASP A 205 24.73 8.30 -6.63
CA ASP A 205 25.73 9.35 -6.48
C ASP A 205 25.80 9.88 -5.04
N ARG A 206 24.73 9.69 -4.25
CA ARG A 206 24.53 10.25 -2.90
C ARG A 206 24.64 11.77 -2.85
N LYS A 207 24.40 12.40 -3.99
CA LYS A 207 24.51 13.84 -4.22
C LYS A 207 23.49 14.28 -5.25
N VAL A 208 23.11 15.55 -5.20
CA VAL A 208 22.29 16.20 -6.23
C VAL A 208 23.17 17.15 -7.02
N TYR A 209 23.23 16.94 -8.32
CA TYR A 209 23.77 17.91 -9.25
C TYR A 209 22.65 18.80 -9.76
N LEU A 210 22.87 20.11 -9.67
CA LEU A 210 21.96 21.14 -10.17
C LEU A 210 22.58 21.75 -11.42
N GLU A 211 21.74 22.18 -12.35
CA GLU A 211 22.15 22.79 -13.61
C GLU A 211 21.51 24.16 -13.75
N SER A 212 22.25 25.11 -14.33
CA SER A 212 21.76 26.45 -14.66
C SER A 212 22.52 26.99 -15.86
N ALA A 213 21.79 27.60 -16.79
CA ALA A 213 22.39 28.27 -17.94
C ALA A 213 23.18 29.54 -17.56
N TYR A 214 23.00 30.04 -16.33
CA TYR A 214 23.64 31.26 -15.81
C TYR A 214 24.85 30.98 -14.92
N TYR A 215 25.20 29.70 -14.74
CA TYR A 215 26.39 29.31 -14.00
C TYR A 215 27.59 29.14 -14.94
N HIS A 216 28.69 29.84 -14.63
CA HIS A 216 29.98 29.66 -15.28
C HIS A 216 31.08 29.55 -14.23
N GLU A 217 31.96 28.57 -14.38
CA GLU A 217 33.05 28.30 -13.43
C GLU A 217 34.05 29.47 -13.30
N GLU A 218 34.22 30.26 -14.37
CA GLU A 218 35.12 31.41 -14.43
C GLU A 218 34.53 32.69 -13.81
N ASN A 219 33.22 32.72 -13.51
CA ASN A 219 32.55 33.92 -13.02
C ASN A 219 32.87 34.17 -11.53
N THR A 220 33.85 35.02 -11.28
CA THR A 220 34.29 35.42 -9.93
C THR A 220 33.25 36.18 -9.09
N GLN A 221 32.13 36.62 -9.69
CA GLN A 221 31.03 37.26 -8.95
C GLN A 221 30.15 36.23 -8.24
N ILE A 222 30.20 34.96 -8.66
CA ILE A 222 29.44 33.89 -8.02
C ILE A 222 30.13 33.51 -6.69
N PRO A 223 29.40 33.47 -5.57
CA PRO A 223 29.95 33.07 -4.28
C PRO A 223 30.58 31.66 -4.32
N THR A 224 31.67 31.48 -3.58
CA THR A 224 32.42 30.22 -3.51
C THR A 224 31.55 29.01 -3.13
N HIS A 225 30.61 29.17 -2.21
CA HIS A 225 29.69 28.10 -1.82
C HIS A 225 28.74 27.70 -2.96
N ILE A 226 28.37 28.62 -3.86
CA ILE A 226 27.54 28.31 -5.02
C ILE A 226 28.38 27.55 -6.06
N HIS A 227 29.63 27.97 -6.28
CA HIS A 227 30.57 27.18 -7.09
C HIS A 227 30.75 25.76 -6.56
N ASP A 228 30.91 25.60 -5.23
CA ASP A 228 31.03 24.28 -4.61
C ASP A 228 29.79 23.42 -4.87
N ILE A 229 28.59 23.99 -4.73
CA ILE A 229 27.33 23.28 -5.03
C ILE A 229 27.27 22.80 -6.49
N PHE A 230 27.61 23.65 -7.45
CA PHE A 230 27.55 23.26 -8.87
C PHE A 230 28.66 22.27 -9.27
N LYS A 231 29.85 22.34 -8.66
CA LYS A 231 30.98 21.43 -8.96
C LYS A 231 30.86 20.10 -8.23
N ASN A 232 30.55 20.14 -6.95
CA ASN A 232 30.61 18.98 -6.05
C ASN A 232 29.24 18.39 -5.71
N GLY A 233 28.16 19.06 -6.10
CA GLY A 233 26.78 18.67 -5.81
C GLY A 233 26.35 18.97 -4.37
N LEU A 234 25.05 19.06 -4.14
CA LEU A 234 24.49 19.06 -2.79
C LEU A 234 24.55 17.65 -2.17
N PRO A 235 24.96 17.50 -0.91
CA PRO A 235 25.00 16.19 -0.26
C PRO A 235 23.59 15.61 -0.10
N ALA A 236 23.43 14.34 -0.42
CA ALA A 236 22.16 13.62 -0.37
C ALA A 236 22.34 12.11 -0.08
N ASP A 237 23.26 11.76 0.83
CA ASP A 237 23.35 10.40 1.37
C ASP A 237 22.26 10.18 2.42
N PHE A 238 21.17 9.53 2.03
CA PHE A 238 20.04 9.18 2.91
C PHE A 238 19.67 7.71 2.70
N ARG A 239 18.73 7.22 3.50
CA ARG A 239 18.04 5.95 3.23
C ARG A 239 16.59 6.20 2.85
N LEU A 240 16.28 5.87 1.60
CA LEU A 240 14.91 5.87 1.08
C LEU A 240 14.04 4.83 1.78
N ILE A 241 12.86 5.24 2.21
CA ILE A 241 11.74 4.38 2.54
C ILE A 241 10.55 4.82 1.68
N GLY A 242 10.27 4.11 0.59
CA GLY A 242 9.05 4.31 -0.19
C GLY A 242 7.91 3.53 0.42
N ALA A 243 6.70 4.09 0.49
CA ALA A 243 5.48 3.36 0.83
C ALA A 243 4.51 3.38 -0.35
N THR A 244 3.79 2.31 -0.59
CA THR A 244 2.78 2.27 -1.66
C THR A 244 1.68 1.25 -1.40
N THR A 245 0.51 1.54 -1.97
CA THR A 245 -0.61 0.59 -2.09
C THR A 245 -0.59 -0.22 -3.38
N ARG A 246 0.27 0.13 -4.36
CA ARG A 246 0.44 -0.62 -5.62
C ARG A 246 1.12 -1.96 -5.38
N THR A 247 0.93 -2.88 -6.32
CA THR A 247 1.64 -4.18 -6.32
C THR A 247 3.08 -4.03 -6.85
N PRO A 248 4.01 -4.94 -6.49
CA PRO A 248 5.39 -4.87 -6.98
C PRO A 248 5.53 -4.85 -8.50
N ASN A 249 4.59 -5.45 -9.24
CA ASN A 249 4.65 -5.46 -10.70
C ASN A 249 4.32 -4.09 -11.32
N GLU A 250 3.64 -3.23 -10.59
CA GLU A 250 3.29 -1.86 -11.01
C GLU A 250 4.39 -0.84 -10.67
N ILE A 251 5.38 -1.25 -9.89
CA ILE A 251 6.53 -0.40 -9.55
C ILE A 251 7.69 -0.70 -10.51
N PRO A 252 8.36 0.31 -11.08
CA PRO A 252 9.47 0.11 -12.01
C PRO A 252 10.55 -0.84 -11.47
N PRO A 253 11.00 -1.84 -12.26
CA PRO A 253 12.04 -2.77 -11.81
C PRO A 253 13.34 -2.10 -11.36
N ALA A 254 13.65 -0.91 -11.90
CA ALA A 254 14.86 -0.15 -11.59
C ALA A 254 14.94 0.32 -10.13
N ILE A 255 13.82 0.74 -9.52
CA ILE A 255 13.78 1.13 -8.10
C ILE A 255 13.67 -0.10 -7.20
N ARG A 256 12.93 -1.13 -7.64
CA ARG A 256 12.78 -2.39 -6.89
C ARG A 256 14.10 -3.12 -6.71
N SER A 257 14.93 -3.20 -7.73
CA SER A 257 16.22 -3.90 -7.64
C SER A 257 17.21 -3.23 -6.68
N ARG A 258 16.99 -1.97 -6.30
CA ARG A 258 17.81 -1.20 -5.34
C ARG A 258 17.25 -1.16 -3.93
N CYS A 259 16.02 -1.66 -3.73
CA CYS A 259 15.33 -1.59 -2.44
C CYS A 259 14.97 -2.98 -1.92
N MET A 260 15.08 -3.17 -0.61
CA MET A 260 14.47 -4.30 0.06
C MET A 260 12.94 -4.12 0.06
N GLU A 261 12.22 -5.15 -0.38
CA GLU A 261 10.76 -5.15 -0.38
C GLU A 261 10.23 -5.66 0.97
N VAL A 262 9.39 -4.87 1.63
CA VAL A 262 8.74 -5.21 2.91
C VAL A 262 7.23 -5.16 2.73
N PHE A 263 6.52 -6.15 3.29
CA PHE A 263 5.08 -6.32 3.11
C PHE A 263 4.32 -6.14 4.42
N PHE A 264 3.39 -5.20 4.43
CA PHE A 264 2.38 -5.00 5.45
C PHE A 264 1.08 -5.61 4.98
N ARG A 265 0.34 -6.25 5.89
CA ARG A 265 -0.89 -6.97 5.59
C ARG A 265 -2.13 -6.23 6.08
N ASP A 266 -3.28 -6.66 5.61
CA ASP A 266 -4.56 -6.26 6.20
C ASP A 266 -4.63 -6.64 7.69
N LEU A 267 -5.32 -5.79 8.46
CA LEU A 267 -5.62 -6.05 9.86
C LEU A 267 -6.79 -7.02 9.96
N THR A 268 -6.62 -8.03 10.80
CA THR A 268 -7.67 -8.98 11.16
C THR A 268 -8.76 -8.30 11.99
N GLN A 269 -9.93 -8.93 12.08
CA GLN A 269 -11.03 -8.40 12.89
C GLN A 269 -10.63 -8.18 14.36
N GLU A 270 -9.91 -9.12 14.98
CA GLU A 270 -9.41 -9.00 16.37
C GLU A 270 -8.42 -7.83 16.55
N GLU A 271 -7.60 -7.57 15.53
CA GLU A 271 -6.68 -6.43 15.52
C GLU A 271 -7.41 -5.10 15.36
N ILE A 272 -8.47 -5.07 14.55
CA ILE A 272 -9.36 -3.90 14.43
C ILE A 272 -10.08 -3.63 15.75
N VAL A 273 -10.59 -4.67 16.43
CA VAL A 273 -11.16 -4.57 17.78
C VAL A 273 -10.16 -3.91 18.73
N THR A 274 -8.89 -4.31 18.67
CA THR A 274 -7.82 -3.73 19.48
C THR A 274 -7.59 -2.24 19.16
N VAL A 275 -7.56 -1.88 17.88
CA VAL A 275 -7.41 -0.47 17.45
C VAL A 275 -8.61 0.37 17.90
N ALA A 276 -9.83 -0.13 17.78
CA ALA A 276 -11.05 0.56 18.21
C ALA A 276 -11.05 0.83 19.72
N LYS A 277 -10.70 -0.18 20.53
CA LYS A 277 -10.57 -0.04 21.99
C LYS A 277 -9.51 1.00 22.38
N LYS A 278 -8.35 1.00 21.71
CA LYS A 278 -7.30 2.01 21.92
C LYS A 278 -7.78 3.41 21.54
N ALA A 279 -8.50 3.55 20.43
CA ALA A 279 -9.04 4.84 19.98
C ALA A 279 -10.08 5.39 20.96
N ALA A 280 -11.01 4.55 21.42
CA ALA A 280 -12.02 4.92 22.42
C ALA A 280 -11.37 5.34 23.76
N ALA A 281 -10.34 4.62 24.20
CA ALA A 281 -9.58 4.97 25.39
C ALA A 281 -8.90 6.35 25.27
N LYS A 282 -8.39 6.72 24.08
CA LYS A 282 -7.77 8.05 23.86
C LYS A 282 -8.76 9.22 23.92
N VAL A 283 -10.06 8.98 23.69
CA VAL A 283 -11.11 9.99 23.87
C VAL A 283 -11.78 9.94 25.25
N ASN A 284 -11.32 9.06 26.14
CA ASN A 284 -11.92 8.83 27.47
C ASN A 284 -13.43 8.47 27.43
N LEU A 285 -13.89 7.80 26.38
CA LEU A 285 -15.26 7.29 26.29
C LEU A 285 -15.30 5.77 26.42
N LYS A 286 -16.32 5.26 27.09
CA LYS A 286 -16.60 3.82 27.15
C LYS A 286 -17.26 3.37 25.84
N ILE A 287 -16.92 2.18 25.38
CA ILE A 287 -17.54 1.53 24.23
C ILE A 287 -17.83 0.07 24.60
N SER A 288 -19.01 -0.42 24.22
CA SER A 288 -19.42 -1.80 24.47
C SER A 288 -18.60 -2.80 23.63
N ASP A 289 -18.46 -4.04 24.11
CA ASP A 289 -17.82 -5.10 23.31
C ASP A 289 -18.64 -5.44 22.05
N THR A 290 -19.98 -5.35 22.14
CA THR A 290 -20.90 -5.53 21.01
C THR A 290 -20.67 -4.48 19.94
N GLY A 291 -20.65 -3.20 20.32
CA GLY A 291 -20.38 -2.08 19.42
C GLY A 291 -19.01 -2.16 18.75
N VAL A 292 -17.97 -2.52 19.50
CA VAL A 292 -16.63 -2.75 18.93
C VAL A 292 -16.63 -3.92 17.93
N HIS A 293 -17.34 -5.01 18.24
CA HIS A 293 -17.46 -6.14 17.33
C HIS A 293 -18.20 -5.75 16.05
N THR A 294 -19.34 -5.06 16.16
CA THR A 294 -20.09 -4.51 15.02
C THR A 294 -19.19 -3.63 14.16
N LEU A 295 -18.48 -2.66 14.75
CA LEU A 295 -17.52 -1.81 14.04
C LEU A 295 -16.47 -2.63 13.28
N SER A 296 -15.90 -3.65 13.92
CA SER A 296 -14.84 -4.48 13.35
C SER A 296 -15.28 -5.30 12.12
N THR A 297 -16.57 -5.60 12.02
CA THR A 297 -17.17 -6.29 10.86
C THR A 297 -17.20 -5.39 9.63
N TYR A 298 -17.18 -4.06 9.79
CA TYR A 298 -17.24 -3.11 8.66
C TYR A 298 -15.90 -2.44 8.38
N ALA A 299 -15.11 -2.10 9.39
CA ALA A 299 -13.89 -1.30 9.23
C ALA A 299 -12.73 -2.06 8.56
N ARG A 300 -12.22 -1.51 7.44
CA ARG A 300 -11.04 -1.81 6.60
C ARG A 300 -9.67 -1.96 7.24
N ASN A 301 -9.33 -0.98 8.05
CA ASN A 301 -7.96 -0.69 8.45
C ASN A 301 -7.98 0.21 9.69
N GLY A 302 -6.79 0.49 10.24
CA GLY A 302 -6.68 1.28 11.46
C GLY A 302 -7.18 2.72 11.29
N ARG A 303 -6.89 3.36 10.15
CA ARG A 303 -7.34 4.74 9.88
C ARG A 303 -8.87 4.85 9.87
N GLU A 304 -9.54 3.94 9.16
CA GLU A 304 -11.00 3.89 9.08
C GLU A 304 -11.63 3.60 10.44
N THR A 305 -11.04 2.66 11.20
CA THR A 305 -11.47 2.34 12.57
C THR A 305 -11.43 3.56 13.47
N VAL A 306 -10.32 4.31 13.46
CA VAL A 306 -10.16 5.53 14.27
C VAL A 306 -11.15 6.61 13.82
N ASN A 307 -11.40 6.76 12.52
CA ASN A 307 -12.39 7.70 12.01
C ASN A 307 -13.81 7.35 12.46
N MET A 308 -14.20 6.07 12.41
CA MET A 308 -15.51 5.63 12.89
C MET A 308 -15.69 5.93 14.37
N VAL A 309 -14.68 5.58 15.20
CA VAL A 309 -14.69 5.90 16.64
C VAL A 309 -14.73 7.42 16.86
N GLN A 310 -14.01 8.21 16.07
CA GLN A 310 -14.01 9.67 16.18
C GLN A 310 -15.40 10.27 15.91
N ILE A 311 -16.10 9.79 14.88
CA ILE A 311 -17.44 10.29 14.54
C ILE A 311 -18.44 9.89 15.63
N ALA A 312 -18.42 8.62 16.05
CA ALA A 312 -19.30 8.13 17.12
C ALA A 312 -19.03 8.84 18.46
N ALA A 313 -17.74 9.09 18.78
CA ALA A 313 -17.35 9.90 19.93
C ALA A 313 -17.85 11.34 19.81
N GLY A 314 -17.80 11.95 18.62
CA GLY A 314 -18.33 13.29 18.37
C GLY A 314 -19.83 13.38 18.66
N LEU A 315 -20.62 12.38 18.27
CA LEU A 315 -22.05 12.29 18.60
C LEU A 315 -22.26 12.18 20.11
N ALA A 316 -21.55 11.26 20.76
CA ALA A 316 -21.63 11.06 22.20
C ALA A 316 -21.32 12.34 22.99
N ILE A 317 -20.23 13.04 22.63
CA ILE A 317 -19.81 14.28 23.29
C ILE A 317 -20.82 15.40 23.04
N THR A 318 -21.38 15.51 21.83
CA THR A 318 -22.39 16.53 21.50
C THR A 318 -23.69 16.32 22.29
N GLU A 319 -24.01 15.07 22.62
CA GLU A 319 -25.15 14.69 23.46
C GLU A 319 -24.79 14.60 24.96
N GLU A 320 -23.62 15.11 25.37
CA GLU A 320 -23.15 15.15 26.76
C GLU A 320 -23.03 13.75 27.43
N ARG A 321 -22.68 12.72 26.64
CA ARG A 321 -22.47 11.33 27.11
C ARG A 321 -21.00 11.00 27.34
N ASP A 322 -20.73 10.15 28.33
CA ASP A 322 -19.39 9.57 28.61
C ASP A 322 -19.16 8.19 27.97
N TYR A 323 -20.08 7.75 27.11
CA TYR A 323 -20.02 6.47 26.41
C TYR A 323 -20.61 6.56 24.99
N ILE A 324 -20.08 5.70 24.11
CA ILE A 324 -20.55 5.49 22.74
C ILE A 324 -21.61 4.38 22.78
N LYS A 325 -22.77 4.64 22.19
CA LYS A 325 -23.85 3.67 22.04
C LYS A 325 -23.63 2.78 20.81
N ASP A 326 -24.25 1.61 20.80
CA ASP A 326 -24.20 0.71 19.65
C ASP A 326 -24.91 1.36 18.45
N GLU A 327 -26.01 2.10 18.71
CA GLU A 327 -26.74 2.85 17.68
C GLU A 327 -25.90 3.98 17.06
N ASP A 328 -24.97 4.59 17.80
CA ASP A 328 -24.06 5.60 17.24
C ASP A 328 -23.16 4.97 16.18
N ILE A 329 -22.68 3.75 16.45
CA ILE A 329 -21.78 3.01 15.54
C ILE A 329 -22.55 2.56 14.30
N GLU A 330 -23.75 2.02 14.47
CA GLU A 330 -24.64 1.65 13.37
C GLU A 330 -24.97 2.87 12.49
N TRP A 331 -25.27 4.01 13.11
CA TRP A 331 -25.51 5.25 12.39
C TRP A 331 -24.28 5.69 11.58
N VAL A 332 -23.06 5.57 12.14
CA VAL A 332 -21.82 5.86 11.41
C VAL A 332 -21.63 4.93 10.22
N ILE A 333 -21.89 3.63 10.40
CA ILE A 333 -21.82 2.61 9.34
C ILE A 333 -22.78 2.95 8.20
N HIS A 334 -24.05 3.25 8.53
CA HIS A 334 -25.08 3.59 7.56
C HIS A 334 -24.79 4.92 6.85
N SER A 335 -24.41 5.95 7.60
CA SER A 335 -24.09 7.27 7.03
C SER A 335 -22.86 7.23 6.12
N SER A 336 -21.93 6.31 6.40
CA SER A 336 -20.73 6.09 5.58
C SER A 336 -20.93 5.05 4.47
N GLN A 337 -22.14 4.52 4.29
CA GLN A 337 -22.51 3.52 3.27
C GLN A 337 -21.58 2.30 3.24
N MET A 338 -21.14 1.85 4.43
CA MET A 338 -20.14 0.79 4.52
C MET A 338 -20.75 -0.58 4.24
N THR A 339 -19.95 -1.44 3.60
CA THR A 339 -20.29 -2.84 3.39
C THR A 339 -19.56 -3.73 4.39
N PRO A 340 -20.24 -4.76 4.94
CA PRO A 340 -19.58 -5.68 5.85
C PRO A 340 -18.44 -6.41 5.13
N ARG A 341 -17.36 -6.65 5.85
CA ARG A 341 -16.19 -7.39 5.38
C ARG A 341 -16.58 -8.85 5.23
N MET A 342 -16.42 -9.40 4.03
CA MET A 342 -16.59 -10.83 3.81
C MET A 342 -15.34 -11.58 4.26
N GLU A 343 -15.31 -12.07 5.49
CA GLU A 343 -14.32 -13.06 5.92
C GLU A 343 -14.89 -14.48 5.68
N ARG A 344 -14.44 -15.14 4.61
CA ARG A 344 -14.84 -16.53 4.37
C ARG A 344 -14.25 -17.44 5.43
N ARG A 345 -15.12 -18.23 6.05
CA ARG A 345 -14.76 -19.32 6.95
C ARG A 345 -15.03 -20.65 6.27
N ILE A 346 -14.40 -21.70 6.76
CA ILE A 346 -14.79 -23.05 6.36
C ILE A 346 -16.25 -23.31 6.75
N ASN A 347 -16.97 -24.03 5.90
CA ASN A 347 -18.32 -24.47 6.23
C ASN A 347 -18.33 -25.47 7.39
N ASP A 348 -19.45 -25.57 8.10
CA ASP A 348 -19.58 -26.45 9.26
C ASP A 348 -19.68 -27.93 8.87
N THR A 349 -20.21 -28.23 7.69
CA THR A 349 -20.50 -29.60 7.24
C THR A 349 -19.76 -29.96 5.95
N ALA A 350 -19.36 -31.23 5.84
CA ALA A 350 -18.81 -31.80 4.62
C ALA A 350 -19.89 -31.88 3.54
N GLN A 351 -19.60 -31.41 2.34
CA GLN A 351 -20.56 -31.34 1.23
C GLN A 351 -19.96 -31.87 -0.06
N VAL A 352 -20.83 -32.32 -0.95
CA VAL A 352 -20.47 -32.80 -2.30
C VAL A 352 -20.22 -31.60 -3.19
N GLY A 353 -19.10 -31.61 -3.91
CA GLY A 353 -18.77 -30.56 -4.89
C GLY A 353 -18.34 -29.22 -4.29
N LEU A 354 -18.27 -29.09 -2.96
CA LEU A 354 -17.85 -27.86 -2.29
C LEU A 354 -16.41 -28.00 -1.77
N VAL A 355 -15.50 -27.20 -2.31
CA VAL A 355 -14.06 -27.30 -2.02
C VAL A 355 -13.53 -25.99 -1.44
N ASN A 356 -12.71 -26.10 -0.41
CA ASN A 356 -11.92 -24.98 0.11
C ASN A 356 -10.59 -24.87 -0.64
N GLY A 357 -10.55 -24.04 -1.68
CA GLY A 357 -9.33 -23.57 -2.32
C GLY A 357 -8.64 -22.44 -1.53
N LEU A 358 -7.46 -22.02 -1.99
CA LEU A 358 -6.72 -20.89 -1.43
C LEU A 358 -6.21 -19.95 -2.52
N ALA A 359 -6.44 -18.65 -2.32
CA ALA A 359 -6.02 -17.59 -3.20
C ALA A 359 -5.04 -16.64 -2.49
N VAL A 360 -4.35 -15.83 -3.28
CA VAL A 360 -3.60 -14.67 -2.80
C VAL A 360 -4.16 -13.44 -3.50
N TYR A 361 -4.47 -12.41 -2.71
CA TYR A 361 -4.89 -11.11 -3.17
C TYR A 361 -3.72 -10.14 -2.96
N GLY A 362 -3.09 -9.73 -4.04
CA GLY A 362 -1.91 -8.89 -3.94
C GLY A 362 -0.76 -9.51 -3.12
N PRO A 363 0.19 -8.69 -2.67
CA PRO A 363 1.37 -9.18 -1.99
C PRO A 363 1.08 -9.55 -0.53
N ASN A 364 1.41 -10.79 -0.14
CA ASN A 364 1.33 -11.29 1.24
C ASN A 364 -0.07 -11.30 1.89
N SER A 365 -1.16 -11.14 1.12
CA SER A 365 -2.54 -11.32 1.63
C SER A 365 -3.14 -12.58 1.01
N GLY A 366 -3.44 -13.59 1.84
CA GLY A 366 -4.06 -14.84 1.42
C GLY A 366 -5.54 -14.87 1.79
N ALA A 367 -6.33 -15.69 1.09
CA ALA A 367 -7.73 -15.90 1.42
C ALA A 367 -8.20 -17.33 1.15
N LEU A 368 -9.22 -17.74 1.90
CA LEU A 368 -10.00 -18.93 1.59
C LEU A 368 -10.86 -18.66 0.35
N LEU A 369 -10.76 -19.55 -0.63
CA LEU A 369 -11.55 -19.50 -1.84
C LEU A 369 -12.49 -20.69 -1.86
N GLU A 370 -13.78 -20.44 -1.71
CA GLU A 370 -14.78 -21.49 -1.91
C GLU A 370 -14.96 -21.74 -3.40
N ILE A 371 -14.97 -23.02 -3.80
CA ILE A 371 -15.20 -23.48 -5.16
C ILE A 371 -16.39 -24.43 -5.13
N GLU A 372 -17.43 -24.08 -5.87
CA GLU A 372 -18.64 -24.87 -6.00
C GLU A 372 -18.59 -25.63 -7.32
N VAL A 373 -18.88 -26.93 -7.28
CA VAL A 373 -18.94 -27.77 -8.47
C VAL A 373 -20.23 -28.56 -8.48
N THR A 374 -21.03 -28.36 -9.52
CA THR A 374 -22.24 -29.13 -9.80
C THR A 374 -22.08 -29.89 -11.11
N VAL A 375 -22.66 -31.09 -11.16
CA VAL A 375 -22.68 -31.90 -12.38
C VAL A 375 -24.09 -32.39 -12.67
N ILE A 376 -24.46 -32.35 -13.95
CA ILE A 376 -25.74 -32.84 -14.47
C ILE A 376 -25.41 -33.88 -15.54
N PRO A 377 -26.03 -35.08 -15.54
CA PRO A 377 -25.80 -36.06 -16.60
C PRO A 377 -26.12 -35.47 -17.97
N ALA A 378 -25.17 -35.53 -18.90
CA ALA A 378 -25.33 -35.02 -20.25
C ALA A 378 -26.09 -36.02 -21.12
N LYS A 379 -26.90 -35.51 -22.06
CA LYS A 379 -27.62 -36.35 -23.03
C LYS A 379 -26.71 -36.84 -24.17
N GLU A 380 -25.68 -36.06 -24.50
CA GLU A 380 -24.71 -36.37 -25.55
C GLU A 380 -23.29 -36.18 -24.97
N LYS A 381 -22.57 -35.17 -25.45
CA LYS A 381 -21.25 -34.81 -24.93
C LYS A 381 -21.40 -33.74 -23.87
N GLY A 382 -20.89 -34.02 -22.67
CA GLY A 382 -20.86 -33.09 -21.56
C GLY A 382 -20.11 -31.80 -21.87
N THR A 383 -20.63 -30.70 -21.34
CA THR A 383 -20.07 -29.35 -21.45
C THR A 383 -19.41 -28.93 -20.14
N ILE A 384 -18.52 -27.94 -20.19
CA ILE A 384 -17.86 -27.40 -19.00
C ILE A 384 -18.06 -25.89 -18.99
N ASN A 385 -18.74 -25.39 -17.95
CA ASN A 385 -18.97 -23.98 -17.72
C ASN A 385 -18.25 -23.53 -16.46
N ILE A 386 -17.61 -22.37 -16.53
CA ILE A 386 -16.91 -21.77 -15.40
C ILE A 386 -17.39 -20.34 -15.22
N THR A 387 -17.82 -20.01 -14.00
CA THR A 387 -18.27 -18.67 -13.62
C THR A 387 -17.41 -18.11 -12.49
N GLY A 388 -17.24 -16.78 -12.45
CA GLY A 388 -16.45 -16.10 -11.41
C GLY A 388 -14.94 -16.05 -11.67
N ILE A 389 -14.50 -16.29 -12.91
CA ILE A 389 -13.08 -16.16 -13.32
C ILE A 389 -12.92 -15.04 -14.36
N VAL A 390 -11.68 -14.58 -14.52
CA VAL A 390 -11.30 -13.75 -15.67
C VAL A 390 -11.39 -14.60 -16.94
N GLU A 391 -12.03 -14.09 -18.00
CA GLU A 391 -12.12 -14.83 -19.28
C GLU A 391 -10.87 -14.65 -20.14
N GLU A 392 -10.39 -13.41 -20.25
CA GLU A 392 -9.22 -13.00 -21.01
C GLU A 392 -8.33 -12.09 -20.15
N GLU A 393 -7.03 -12.32 -20.20
CA GLU A 393 -6.03 -11.48 -19.54
C GLU A 393 -5.24 -10.72 -20.60
N SER A 394 -5.05 -9.42 -20.37
CA SER A 394 -4.22 -8.57 -21.21
C SER A 394 -2.85 -8.39 -20.55
N ILE A 395 -1.79 -8.88 -21.20
CA ILE A 395 -0.42 -8.67 -20.73
C ILE A 395 0.19 -7.50 -21.50
N GLY A 396 0.65 -6.48 -20.77
CA GLY A 396 1.46 -5.39 -21.29
C GLY A 396 1.03 -4.02 -20.77
N SER A 397 1.75 -2.96 -21.15
CA SER A 397 1.40 -1.58 -20.82
C SER A 397 0.21 -1.11 -21.66
N GLN A 398 -0.44 0.01 -21.29
CA GLN A 398 -1.59 0.56 -22.03
C GLN A 398 -1.33 0.72 -23.55
N GLU A 399 -0.07 0.84 -23.97
CA GLU A 399 0.32 1.03 -25.38
C GLU A 399 0.56 -0.29 -26.15
N LYS A 400 0.76 -1.43 -25.47
CA LYS A 400 0.97 -2.75 -26.11
C LYS A 400 0.39 -3.85 -25.24
N SER A 401 -0.88 -4.23 -25.48
CA SER A 401 -1.53 -5.35 -24.78
C SER A 401 -1.62 -6.58 -25.69
N ILE A 402 -1.19 -7.74 -25.17
CA ILE A 402 -1.42 -9.05 -25.78
C ILE A 402 -2.56 -9.72 -25.00
N ARG A 403 -3.63 -10.10 -25.70
CA ARG A 403 -4.73 -10.86 -25.10
C ARG A 403 -4.38 -12.34 -25.06
N ARG A 404 -4.47 -12.96 -23.88
CA ARG A 404 -4.34 -14.41 -23.68
C ARG A 404 -5.58 -14.97 -22.99
N LYS A 405 -5.83 -16.26 -23.20
CA LYS A 405 -6.79 -17.04 -22.41
C LYS A 405 -6.36 -17.05 -20.94
N SER A 406 -7.30 -16.92 -20.01
CA SER A 406 -6.97 -16.90 -18.58
C SER A 406 -6.32 -18.19 -18.09
N MET A 407 -5.48 -18.07 -17.07
CA MET A 407 -4.74 -19.19 -16.50
C MET A 407 -5.68 -20.18 -15.80
N ALA A 408 -6.79 -19.69 -15.24
CA ALA A 408 -7.83 -20.51 -14.66
C ALA A 408 -8.51 -21.42 -15.71
N ARG A 409 -8.82 -20.89 -16.90
CA ARG A 409 -9.36 -21.71 -18.00
C ARG A 409 -8.38 -22.78 -18.47
N GLY A 410 -7.10 -22.44 -18.64
CA GLY A 410 -6.08 -23.43 -19.00
C GLY A 410 -5.94 -24.53 -17.93
N SER A 411 -6.04 -24.15 -16.65
CA SER A 411 -5.98 -25.10 -15.53
C SER A 411 -7.13 -26.12 -15.54
N ILE A 412 -8.37 -25.71 -15.87
CA ILE A 412 -9.49 -26.66 -15.93
C ILE A 412 -9.32 -27.69 -17.05
N GLU A 413 -8.73 -27.31 -18.19
CA GLU A 413 -8.51 -28.22 -19.33
C GLU A 413 -7.50 -29.30 -18.95
N ASN A 414 -6.47 -28.92 -18.20
CA ASN A 414 -5.51 -29.85 -17.62
C ASN A 414 -6.21 -30.79 -16.62
N VAL A 415 -7.06 -30.25 -15.73
CA VAL A 415 -7.84 -31.03 -14.76
C VAL A 415 -8.67 -32.10 -15.45
N ILE A 416 -9.44 -31.73 -16.48
CA ILE A 416 -10.32 -32.66 -17.19
C ILE A 416 -9.51 -33.74 -17.91
N THR A 417 -8.39 -33.36 -18.52
CA THR A 417 -7.46 -34.31 -19.14
C THR A 417 -6.97 -35.35 -18.12
N VAL A 418 -6.55 -34.91 -16.94
CA VAL A 418 -6.09 -35.81 -15.87
C VAL A 418 -7.20 -36.71 -15.37
N LEU A 419 -8.37 -36.15 -15.05
CA LEU A 419 -9.51 -36.93 -14.55
C LEU A 419 -9.90 -38.04 -15.54
N ARG A 420 -9.93 -37.73 -16.84
CA ARG A 420 -10.17 -38.72 -17.90
C ARG A 420 -9.09 -39.80 -17.94
N SER A 421 -7.82 -39.42 -17.84
CA SER A 421 -6.71 -40.39 -17.80
C SER A 421 -6.78 -41.33 -16.58
N MET A 422 -7.45 -40.89 -15.51
CA MET A 422 -7.70 -41.67 -14.30
C MET A 422 -8.99 -42.51 -14.35
N GLY A 423 -9.71 -42.51 -15.46
CA GLY A 423 -10.95 -43.28 -15.64
C GLY A 423 -12.21 -42.59 -15.10
N VAL A 424 -12.16 -41.29 -14.80
CA VAL A 424 -13.34 -40.51 -14.39
C VAL A 424 -14.17 -40.15 -15.62
N PRO A 425 -15.49 -40.44 -15.63
CA PRO A 425 -16.37 -40.20 -16.78
C PRO A 425 -16.77 -38.72 -16.92
N ALA A 426 -15.79 -37.80 -16.92
CA ALA A 426 -16.04 -36.36 -16.94
C ALA A 426 -16.76 -35.87 -18.23
N ASN A 427 -16.68 -36.62 -19.33
CA ASN A 427 -17.36 -36.29 -20.58
C ASN A 427 -18.87 -36.61 -20.57
N ASP A 428 -19.34 -37.38 -19.60
CA ASP A 428 -20.75 -37.84 -19.54
C ASP A 428 -21.63 -36.86 -18.75
N TYR A 429 -21.05 -35.74 -18.30
CA TYR A 429 -21.71 -34.75 -17.45
C TYR A 429 -21.49 -33.33 -17.97
N ASP A 430 -22.52 -32.50 -17.86
CA ASP A 430 -22.42 -31.05 -17.87
C ASP A 430 -21.88 -30.59 -16.51
N ILE A 431 -20.66 -30.05 -16.51
CA ILE A 431 -19.92 -29.64 -15.31
C ILE A 431 -20.00 -28.12 -15.20
N HIS A 432 -20.47 -27.62 -14.06
CA HIS A 432 -20.41 -26.19 -13.73
C HIS A 432 -19.51 -25.99 -12.52
N VAL A 433 -18.40 -25.28 -12.73
CA VAL A 433 -17.50 -24.81 -11.66
C VAL A 433 -17.77 -23.32 -11.41
N ASN A 434 -18.16 -22.97 -10.20
CA ASN A 434 -18.44 -21.59 -9.81
C ASN A 434 -17.46 -21.14 -8.73
N PHE A 435 -16.93 -19.93 -8.91
CA PHE A 435 -16.13 -19.21 -7.92
C PHE A 435 -16.95 -18.03 -7.38
N PRO A 436 -17.64 -18.17 -6.24
CA PRO A 436 -18.46 -17.09 -5.68
C PRO A 436 -17.64 -15.85 -5.34
N GLY A 437 -18.30 -14.69 -5.19
CA GLY A 437 -17.75 -13.52 -4.50
C GLY A 437 -17.11 -12.42 -5.35
N GLY A 438 -17.33 -12.39 -6.66
CA GLY A 438 -17.16 -11.20 -7.52
C GLY A 438 -15.72 -10.69 -7.73
N VAL A 439 -14.74 -11.16 -6.98
CA VAL A 439 -13.33 -10.82 -7.19
C VAL A 439 -12.76 -11.72 -8.29
N PRO A 440 -12.28 -11.16 -9.42
CA PRO A 440 -11.76 -11.94 -10.52
C PRO A 440 -10.57 -12.81 -10.09
N ILE A 441 -10.69 -14.12 -10.29
CA ILE A 441 -9.60 -15.08 -10.03
C ILE A 441 -8.91 -15.40 -11.34
N ASP A 442 -7.59 -15.21 -11.35
CA ASP A 442 -6.76 -15.59 -12.49
C ASP A 442 -5.43 -16.18 -12.00
N GLY A 443 -5.37 -17.52 -11.93
CA GLY A 443 -4.17 -18.24 -11.56
C GLY A 443 -4.36 -19.77 -11.57
N PRO A 444 -3.35 -20.56 -11.95
CA PRO A 444 -3.48 -22.01 -12.10
C PRO A 444 -3.51 -22.76 -10.75
N SER A 445 -3.31 -22.06 -9.64
CA SER A 445 -3.11 -22.64 -8.30
C SER A 445 -4.34 -23.29 -7.65
N ALA A 446 -5.50 -23.25 -8.32
CA ALA A 446 -6.73 -23.93 -7.93
C ALA A 446 -6.91 -25.31 -8.61
N GLY A 447 -5.94 -25.78 -9.40
CA GLY A 447 -6.04 -27.02 -10.19
C GLY A 447 -6.44 -28.24 -9.36
N ILE A 448 -5.76 -28.51 -8.25
CA ILE A 448 -6.11 -29.66 -7.39
C ILE A 448 -7.46 -29.51 -6.71
N ALA A 449 -7.88 -28.28 -6.43
CA ALA A 449 -9.17 -27.98 -5.81
C ALA A 449 -10.32 -28.23 -6.79
N MET A 450 -10.20 -27.72 -8.02
CA MET A 450 -11.15 -28.00 -9.10
C MET A 450 -11.25 -29.50 -9.40
N ALA A 451 -10.11 -30.20 -9.48
CA ALA A 451 -10.10 -31.65 -9.70
C ALA A 451 -10.86 -32.41 -8.61
N THR A 452 -10.66 -32.02 -7.35
CA THR A 452 -11.34 -32.62 -6.20
C THR A 452 -12.84 -32.34 -6.20
N GLY A 453 -13.25 -31.11 -6.54
CA GLY A 453 -14.65 -30.72 -6.66
C GLY A 453 -15.38 -31.50 -7.74
N ILE A 454 -14.78 -31.61 -8.93
CA ILE A 454 -15.36 -32.38 -10.05
C ILE A 454 -15.46 -33.86 -9.70
N TYR A 455 -14.40 -34.44 -9.14
CA TYR A 455 -14.40 -35.84 -8.70
C TYR A 455 -15.50 -36.09 -7.66
N SER A 456 -15.58 -35.24 -6.65
CA SER A 456 -16.61 -35.28 -5.61
C SER A 456 -18.02 -35.21 -6.19
N ALA A 457 -18.27 -34.26 -7.10
CA ALA A 457 -19.59 -34.03 -7.69
C ALA A 457 -20.08 -35.19 -8.57
N ILE A 458 -19.17 -35.83 -9.32
CA ILE A 458 -19.46 -37.00 -10.17
C ILE A 458 -19.76 -38.23 -9.30
N TYR A 459 -18.89 -38.55 -8.35
CA TYR A 459 -19.04 -39.77 -7.53
C TYR A 459 -19.92 -39.58 -6.29
N LYS A 460 -20.45 -38.37 -6.06
CA LYS A 460 -21.26 -38.00 -4.89
C LYS A 460 -20.57 -38.28 -3.56
N ILE A 461 -19.25 -38.08 -3.51
CA ILE A 461 -18.43 -38.28 -2.30
C ILE A 461 -18.21 -36.92 -1.62
N PRO A 462 -18.66 -36.71 -0.37
CA PRO A 462 -18.45 -35.44 0.32
C PRO A 462 -16.96 -35.11 0.52
N ILE A 463 -16.61 -33.84 0.40
CA ILE A 463 -15.27 -33.32 0.70
C ILE A 463 -15.22 -32.88 2.15
N ASN A 464 -14.13 -33.22 2.84
CA ASN A 464 -13.90 -32.80 4.21
C ASN A 464 -13.77 -31.27 4.29
N ASN A 465 -14.76 -30.62 4.91
CA ASN A 465 -14.86 -29.18 5.07
C ASN A 465 -13.70 -28.56 5.88
N THR A 466 -12.98 -29.34 6.67
CA THR A 466 -11.82 -28.86 7.43
C THR A 466 -10.51 -28.89 6.66
N VAL A 467 -10.53 -29.35 5.40
CA VAL A 467 -9.36 -29.42 4.50
C VAL A 467 -9.40 -28.25 3.53
N ALA A 468 -8.34 -27.46 3.48
CA ALA A 468 -8.08 -26.49 2.43
C ALA A 468 -6.96 -26.99 1.51
N MET A 469 -6.92 -26.55 0.25
CA MET A 469 -5.91 -27.01 -0.70
C MET A 469 -5.51 -25.97 -1.73
N THR A 470 -4.25 -26.04 -2.18
CA THR A 470 -3.73 -25.27 -3.30
C THR A 470 -2.65 -26.05 -4.04
N GLY A 471 -2.59 -25.86 -5.35
CA GLY A 471 -1.62 -26.54 -6.20
C GLY A 471 -2.06 -26.47 -7.65
N GLU A 472 -1.10 -26.23 -8.53
CA GLU A 472 -1.31 -26.41 -9.96
C GLU A 472 -1.23 -27.91 -10.30
N ILE A 473 -1.94 -28.32 -11.34
CA ILE A 473 -1.93 -29.69 -11.82
C ILE A 473 -1.39 -29.76 -13.24
N SER A 474 -0.42 -30.65 -13.47
CA SER A 474 0.04 -30.97 -14.82
C SER A 474 -0.86 -32.02 -15.47
N ILE A 475 -0.82 -32.15 -16.80
CA ILE A 475 -1.59 -33.16 -17.56
C ILE A 475 -1.26 -34.63 -17.21
N HIS A 476 -0.21 -34.87 -16.43
CA HIS A 476 0.17 -36.20 -15.91
C HIS A 476 -0.30 -36.44 -14.47
N GLY A 477 -1.06 -35.51 -13.88
CA GLY A 477 -1.56 -35.62 -12.51
C GLY A 477 -0.58 -35.23 -11.41
N ASN A 478 0.60 -34.71 -11.77
CA ASN A 478 1.58 -34.19 -10.80
C ASN A 478 1.13 -32.83 -10.26
N VAL A 479 1.32 -32.63 -8.96
CA VAL A 479 1.05 -31.37 -8.26
C VAL A 479 2.27 -30.47 -8.36
N LYS A 480 2.09 -29.28 -8.94
CA LYS A 480 3.16 -28.32 -9.28
C LYS A 480 3.22 -27.16 -8.27
N PRO A 481 4.41 -26.57 -8.08
CA PRO A 481 4.61 -25.49 -7.12
C PRO A 481 3.80 -24.25 -7.48
N ILE A 482 3.43 -23.49 -6.45
CA ILE A 482 2.64 -22.26 -6.53
C ILE A 482 3.34 -21.10 -5.81
N GLY A 483 2.96 -19.87 -6.15
CA GLY A 483 3.39 -18.66 -5.45
C GLY A 483 2.57 -18.41 -4.19
N GLY A 484 3.18 -17.73 -3.20
CA GLY A 484 2.46 -17.26 -2.01
C GLY A 484 1.98 -18.36 -1.06
N VAL A 485 2.71 -19.48 -0.94
CA VAL A 485 2.29 -20.60 -0.06
C VAL A 485 2.14 -20.17 1.41
N TYR A 486 3.05 -19.33 1.92
CA TYR A 486 3.03 -18.87 3.31
C TYR A 486 1.75 -18.07 3.66
N PRO A 487 1.38 -17.00 2.93
CA PRO A 487 0.13 -16.29 3.19
C PRO A 487 -1.11 -17.17 2.95
N LYS A 488 -1.09 -18.10 1.99
CA LYS A 488 -2.20 -19.05 1.78
C LYS A 488 -2.42 -19.97 2.98
N VAL A 489 -1.35 -20.52 3.56
CA VAL A 489 -1.45 -21.38 4.76
C VAL A 489 -1.94 -20.58 5.97
N LYS A 490 -1.44 -19.35 6.18
CA LYS A 490 -1.96 -18.45 7.23
C LYS A 490 -3.45 -18.17 7.04
N ALA A 491 -3.89 -17.93 5.80
CA ALA A 491 -5.30 -17.70 5.48
C ALA A 491 -6.18 -18.93 5.73
N ALA A 492 -5.70 -20.13 5.37
CA ALA A 492 -6.39 -21.39 5.68
C ALA A 492 -6.62 -21.56 7.18
N LYS A 493 -5.57 -21.32 7.99
CA LYS A 493 -5.65 -21.36 9.46
C LYS A 493 -6.67 -20.35 9.99
N LYS A 494 -6.60 -19.09 9.52
CA LYS A 494 -7.52 -18.03 9.93
C LYS A 494 -8.98 -18.37 9.60
N ALA A 495 -9.22 -19.01 8.46
CA ALA A 495 -10.55 -19.43 8.05
C ALA A 495 -11.08 -20.66 8.81
N GLY A 496 -10.27 -21.26 9.68
CA GLY A 496 -10.63 -22.41 10.51
C GLY A 496 -10.23 -23.78 9.97
N ALA A 497 -9.49 -23.85 8.85
CA ALA A 497 -9.05 -25.12 8.29
C ALA A 497 -8.08 -25.85 9.24
N LYS A 498 -8.30 -27.15 9.45
CA LYS A 498 -7.45 -28.01 10.30
C LYS A 498 -6.29 -28.63 9.51
N THR A 499 -6.51 -28.88 8.22
CA THR A 499 -5.49 -29.44 7.33
C THR A 499 -5.38 -28.57 6.08
N VAL A 500 -4.15 -28.32 5.62
CA VAL A 500 -3.88 -27.68 4.34
C VAL A 500 -3.00 -28.56 3.46
N ILE A 501 -3.45 -28.81 2.23
CA ILE A 501 -2.70 -29.57 1.23
C ILE A 501 -1.92 -28.58 0.36
N ILE A 502 -0.61 -28.80 0.24
CA ILE A 502 0.28 -27.96 -0.57
C ILE A 502 1.17 -28.83 -1.48
N PRO A 503 1.73 -28.26 -2.57
CA PRO A 503 2.73 -28.97 -3.37
C PRO A 503 3.97 -29.27 -2.53
N LYS A 504 4.54 -30.47 -2.68
CA LYS A 504 5.75 -30.88 -1.94
C LYS A 504 6.93 -29.93 -2.16
N GLU A 505 7.07 -29.41 -3.39
CA GLU A 505 8.12 -28.44 -3.76
C GLU A 505 7.99 -27.09 -3.03
N ASN A 506 6.80 -26.75 -2.51
CA ASN A 506 6.60 -25.52 -1.71
C ASN A 506 6.87 -25.73 -0.21
N MET A 507 7.18 -26.94 0.25
CA MET A 507 7.39 -27.20 1.67
C MET A 507 8.70 -26.53 2.14
N GLN A 508 8.58 -25.56 3.05
CA GLN A 508 9.68 -24.77 3.59
C GLN A 508 9.72 -24.89 5.12
N SER A 509 10.89 -24.68 5.74
CA SER A 509 11.04 -24.77 7.21
C SER A 509 10.14 -23.79 7.96
N ILE A 510 9.97 -22.57 7.44
CA ILE A 510 9.12 -21.53 8.03
C ILE A 510 7.64 -21.94 8.13
N LEU A 511 7.17 -22.85 7.26
CA LEU A 511 5.81 -23.38 7.33
C LEU A 511 5.61 -24.29 8.55
N LYS A 512 6.67 -24.95 9.03
CA LYS A 512 6.60 -25.84 10.20
C LYS A 512 6.42 -25.06 11.51
N GLU A 513 6.75 -23.78 11.52
CA GLU A 513 6.56 -22.89 12.66
C GLU A 513 5.09 -22.43 12.80
N ILE A 514 4.23 -22.72 11.79
CA ILE A 514 2.81 -22.38 11.84
C ILE A 514 2.07 -23.42 12.69
N GLU A 515 1.89 -23.12 13.96
CA GLU A 515 1.12 -23.96 14.88
C GLU A 515 -0.40 -23.93 14.57
N GLY A 516 -1.13 -24.96 14.98
CA GLY A 516 -2.59 -25.01 14.89
C GLY A 516 -3.18 -25.39 13.53
N ILE A 517 -2.35 -25.77 12.55
CA ILE A 517 -2.79 -26.32 11.27
C ILE A 517 -1.85 -27.44 10.81
N ARG A 518 -2.40 -28.54 10.28
CA ARG A 518 -1.62 -29.64 9.73
C ARG A 518 -1.32 -29.39 8.24
N ILE A 519 -0.05 -29.22 7.90
CA ILE A 519 0.40 -29.00 6.52
C ILE A 519 0.79 -30.35 5.91
N VAL A 520 0.14 -30.72 4.79
CA VAL A 520 0.38 -31.99 4.10
C VAL A 520 0.95 -31.73 2.71
N PRO A 521 2.27 -31.96 2.50
CA PRO A 521 2.87 -31.86 1.19
C PRO A 521 2.51 -33.07 0.32
N VAL A 522 2.09 -32.84 -0.92
CA VAL A 522 1.73 -33.89 -1.89
C VAL A 522 2.49 -33.75 -3.20
N THR A 523 2.63 -34.85 -3.93
CA THR A 523 3.26 -34.88 -5.27
C THR A 523 2.30 -35.20 -6.40
N HIS A 524 1.21 -35.90 -6.10
CA HIS A 524 0.26 -36.37 -7.10
C HIS A 524 -1.20 -36.15 -6.66
N LEU A 525 -2.10 -35.94 -7.63
CA LEU A 525 -3.53 -35.77 -7.40
C LEU A 525 -4.19 -36.91 -6.59
N ARG A 526 -3.67 -38.14 -6.67
CA ARG A 526 -4.23 -39.29 -5.93
C ARG A 526 -4.14 -39.09 -4.42
N GLU A 527 -3.00 -38.59 -3.96
CA GLU A 527 -2.77 -38.25 -2.54
C GLU A 527 -3.79 -37.21 -2.06
N VAL A 528 -4.11 -36.22 -2.93
CA VAL A 528 -5.11 -35.18 -2.62
C VAL A 528 -6.47 -35.81 -2.34
N PHE A 529 -6.93 -36.73 -3.19
CA PHE A 529 -8.23 -37.39 -3.01
C PHE A 529 -8.28 -38.24 -1.74
N GLU A 530 -7.21 -38.96 -1.41
CA GLU A 530 -7.12 -39.78 -0.20
C GLU A 530 -7.23 -38.96 1.09
N ILE A 531 -6.76 -37.71 1.07
CA ILE A 531 -6.77 -36.80 2.21
C ILE A 531 -8.07 -36.00 2.27
N ALA A 532 -8.55 -35.50 1.13
CA ALA A 532 -9.64 -34.52 1.07
C ALA A 532 -11.04 -35.16 1.09
N LEU A 533 -11.21 -36.35 0.54
CA LEU A 533 -12.53 -37.00 0.46
C LEU A 533 -12.84 -37.75 1.77
N VAL A 534 -14.09 -37.67 2.20
CA VAL A 534 -14.57 -38.41 3.37
C VAL A 534 -14.62 -39.90 3.02
N LYS A 535 -13.82 -40.73 3.71
CA LYS A 535 -13.93 -42.19 3.59
C LYS A 535 -15.25 -42.63 4.20
N GLU A 536 -16.03 -43.45 3.50
CA GLU A 536 -17.27 -44.03 4.03
C GLU A 536 -16.98 -44.81 5.33
N SER A 537 -17.19 -44.17 6.46
CA SER A 537 -17.57 -44.86 7.69
C SER A 537 -18.99 -45.39 7.45
N LYS A 538 -19.14 -46.72 7.36
CA LYS A 538 -20.39 -47.50 7.26
C LYS A 538 -21.66 -46.65 7.40
N ARG A 539 -22.40 -46.55 6.29
CA ARG A 539 -23.77 -46.03 6.20
C ARG A 539 -24.59 -46.39 7.46
N ASN A 540 -24.85 -45.41 8.32
CA ASN A 540 -26.04 -45.46 9.15
C ASN A 540 -27.24 -45.39 8.19
N HIS A 541 -27.82 -46.53 7.87
CA HIS A 541 -29.14 -46.63 7.27
C HIS A 541 -30.15 -46.14 8.31
N ALA A 542 -30.34 -44.83 8.40
CA ALA A 542 -31.61 -44.28 8.85
C ALA A 542 -32.44 -44.07 7.60
N ILE A 543 -33.27 -45.05 7.28
CA ILE A 543 -34.34 -44.95 6.28
C ILE A 543 -35.35 -43.93 6.82
N PRO A 544 -35.65 -42.82 6.14
CA PRO A 544 -36.94 -42.16 6.30
C PRO A 544 -37.93 -42.88 5.38
N ALA A 545 -39.05 -43.27 5.96
CA ALA A 545 -40.14 -43.97 5.30
C ALA A 545 -40.64 -43.23 4.05
N SER A 546 -40.82 -44.02 2.98
CA SER A 546 -41.79 -43.88 1.89
C SER A 546 -42.67 -42.62 1.86
N ILE A 547 -42.54 -41.84 0.79
CA ILE A 547 -43.69 -41.17 0.16
C ILE A 547 -43.65 -41.52 -1.32
N GLU A 548 -44.58 -42.39 -1.72
CA GLU A 548 -44.93 -42.66 -3.11
C GLU A 548 -45.49 -41.39 -3.76
N LEU A 549 -44.89 -40.96 -4.86
CA LEU A 549 -45.53 -40.03 -5.79
C LEU A 549 -46.21 -40.86 -6.88
N SER A 550 -47.54 -40.87 -6.82
CA SER A 550 -48.42 -41.56 -7.76
C SER A 550 -48.23 -41.05 -9.19
N LYS A 551 -48.11 -42.00 -10.11
CA LYS A 551 -48.19 -41.83 -11.56
C LYS A 551 -49.51 -41.20 -11.98
N LYS A 552 -49.41 -40.36 -13.02
CA LYS A 552 -50.29 -40.21 -14.20
C LYS A 552 -51.81 -40.17 -13.96
N GLU A 553 -52.42 -39.06 -14.34
CA GLU A 553 -53.59 -39.10 -15.22
C GLU A 553 -53.42 -38.09 -16.36
N THR A 554 -53.59 -38.62 -17.58
CA THR A 554 -53.78 -37.90 -18.83
C THR A 554 -55.25 -38.13 -19.19
N ILE A 555 -56.02 -37.06 -19.40
CA ILE A 555 -57.02 -36.94 -20.47
C ILE A 555 -56.93 -35.51 -20.99
#